data_AF-A0A835ZEP7-F1
#
_entry.id   AF-A0A835ZEP7-F1
#
_cell.length_a   1.000
_cell.length_b   1.000
_cell.length_c   1.000
_cell.angle_alpha   90.00
_cell.angle_beta   90.00
_cell.angle_gamma   90.00
#
_symmetry.space_group_name_H-M   'P 1'
#
loop_
_entity.id
_entity.type
_entity.pdbx_description
1 polymer ?
#
loop_
_entity_poly.entity_id
_entity_poly.type
_entity_poly.pdbx_seq_one_letter_code
_entity_poly.pdbx_strand_id
1 'polypeptide(L)'
;MDIPSGSLLGNMAFNPERDEGGLGDVTLADIADDYNFPVEFIYDVLCRWGVSPPIKLDDKLGSLVNGEQAFAVVEALTSVDPATVHDFYLDDTIEELAWALDVPPADIFAVCGRRRFNLPLGAETHLTNEEYRFLLKDLGFEEELKAMEDRLHRRDREDADADAARRPDPSGMFMSDMFNGDIDEMFADDEEYSGTAPQPRAKPFFL
;
A
#
# COMPACT_ATOMS: atom_id res chain seq x y z
N MET A 1 -16.57 14.02 50.38
CA MET A 1 -15.54 14.62 49.50
C MET A 1 -15.40 13.66 48.34
N ASP A 2 -16.19 13.90 47.30
CA ASP A 2 -16.28 13.05 46.12
C ASP A 2 -15.36 13.62 45.04
N ILE A 3 -14.46 12.77 44.54
CA ILE A 3 -13.62 13.06 43.39
C ILE A 3 -14.38 12.51 42.18
N PRO A 4 -14.78 13.32 41.19
CA PRO A 4 -15.38 12.79 39.98
C PRO A 4 -14.28 12.15 39.14
N SER A 5 -14.35 10.84 38.99
CA SER A 5 -13.60 10.06 38.00
C SER A 5 -14.08 10.46 36.60
N GLY A 6 -13.46 11.48 36.02
CA GLY A 6 -13.58 11.82 34.61
C GLY A 6 -12.97 10.71 33.77
N SER A 7 -13.84 9.94 33.10
CA SER A 7 -13.45 9.06 32.01
C SER A 7 -12.81 9.90 30.90
N LEU A 8 -11.49 9.80 30.75
CA LEU A 8 -10.69 10.40 29.66
C LEU A 8 -10.74 9.57 28.37
N LEU A 9 -11.77 8.75 28.20
CA LEU A 9 -12.11 8.09 26.94
C LEU A 9 -13.52 8.52 26.56
N GLY A 10 -13.66 9.82 26.34
CA GLY A 10 -14.83 10.37 25.69
C GLY A 10 -14.88 9.84 24.27
N ASN A 11 -15.99 9.18 23.94
CA ASN A 11 -16.49 8.94 22.60
C ASN A 11 -15.95 9.99 21.61
N MET A 12 -15.09 9.57 20.68
CA MET A 12 -14.89 10.33 19.44
C MET A 12 -16.18 10.21 18.63
N ALA A 13 -17.17 11.00 19.05
CA ALA A 13 -18.38 11.23 18.31
C ALA A 13 -17.98 11.88 16.98
N PHE A 14 -18.22 11.12 15.92
CA PHE A 14 -18.48 11.53 14.54
C PHE A 14 -18.54 13.06 14.35
N ASN A 15 -17.57 13.63 13.63
CA ASN A 15 -17.65 15.02 13.19
C ASN A 15 -18.56 15.09 11.94
N PRO A 16 -19.74 15.76 12.01
CA PRO A 16 -20.68 15.86 10.90
C PRO A 16 -20.29 16.90 9.83
N GLU A 17 -19.21 17.67 10.04
CA GLU A 17 -18.66 18.58 9.04
C GLU A 17 -17.69 17.84 8.12
N ARG A 18 -18.21 16.89 7.32
CA ARG A 18 -17.44 16.28 6.23
C ARG A 18 -17.68 17.11 4.97
N ASP A 19 -16.61 17.43 4.26
CA ASP A 19 -16.71 18.04 2.93
C ASP A 19 -17.45 17.07 2.00
N GLU A 20 -18.67 17.42 1.61
CA GLU A 20 -19.46 16.67 0.63
C GLU A 20 -18.65 16.54 -0.67
N GLY A 21 -18.43 15.31 -1.12
CA GLY A 21 -17.64 15.02 -2.33
C GLY A 21 -16.14 14.79 -2.08
N GLY A 22 -15.71 14.72 -0.82
CA GLY A 22 -14.38 14.21 -0.47
C GLY A 22 -14.31 12.68 -0.52
N LEU A 23 -13.09 12.12 -0.52
CA LEU A 23 -12.85 10.66 -0.52
C LEU A 23 -13.60 9.91 0.59
N GLY A 24 -13.87 10.57 1.72
CA GLY A 24 -14.65 9.97 2.81
C GLY A 24 -16.09 9.60 2.44
N ASP A 25 -16.62 10.12 1.33
CA ASP A 25 -17.93 9.78 0.77
C ASP A 25 -17.92 8.69 -0.29
N VAL A 26 -16.73 8.26 -0.72
CA VAL A 26 -16.54 7.24 -1.75
C VAL A 26 -16.65 5.85 -1.12
N THR A 27 -17.27 4.91 -1.83
CA THR A 27 -17.40 3.52 -1.36
C THR A 27 -16.09 2.77 -1.51
N LEU A 28 -15.90 1.68 -0.76
CA LEU A 28 -14.70 0.86 -0.91
C LEU A 28 -14.63 0.21 -2.30
N ALA A 29 -15.77 -0.13 -2.89
CA ALA A 29 -15.86 -0.65 -4.24
C ALA A 29 -15.38 0.38 -5.28
N ASP A 30 -15.87 1.62 -5.18
CA ASP A 30 -15.45 2.70 -6.10
C ASP A 30 -13.94 2.99 -5.96
N ILE A 31 -13.39 2.97 -4.74
CA ILE A 31 -11.95 3.16 -4.53
C ILE A 31 -11.13 2.03 -5.18
N ALA A 32 -11.56 0.78 -5.02
CA ALA A 32 -10.87 -0.35 -5.63
C ALA A 32 -10.86 -0.24 -7.16
N ASP A 33 -12.00 0.12 -7.76
CA ASP A 33 -12.16 0.27 -9.20
C ASP A 33 -11.36 1.48 -9.74
N ASP A 34 -11.51 2.66 -9.13
CA ASP A 34 -10.87 3.91 -9.57
C ASP A 34 -9.34 3.84 -9.54
N TYR A 35 -8.78 3.17 -8.53
CA TYR A 35 -7.33 3.00 -8.40
C TYR A 35 -6.83 1.69 -8.99
N ASN A 36 -7.73 0.82 -9.46
CA ASN A 36 -7.42 -0.52 -9.98
C ASN A 36 -6.61 -1.38 -9.00
N PHE A 37 -7.03 -1.40 -7.73
CA PHE A 37 -6.44 -2.24 -6.68
C PHE A 37 -7.34 -3.43 -6.33
N PRO A 38 -6.77 -4.55 -5.87
CA PRO A 38 -7.56 -5.63 -5.27
C PRO A 38 -8.40 -5.10 -4.10
N VAL A 39 -9.66 -5.50 -4.07
CA VAL A 39 -10.57 -5.15 -2.99
C VAL A 39 -10.02 -5.65 -1.65
N GLU A 40 -9.49 -6.87 -1.63
CA GLU A 40 -8.89 -7.54 -0.47
C GLU A 40 -7.78 -6.69 0.18
N PHE A 41 -6.99 -5.98 -0.63
CA PHE A 41 -5.95 -5.08 -0.14
C PHE A 41 -6.52 -3.95 0.71
N ILE A 42 -7.62 -3.33 0.26
CA ILE A 42 -8.29 -2.26 1.00
C ILE A 42 -8.80 -2.81 2.34
N TYR A 43 -9.41 -3.99 2.34
CA TYR A 43 -9.88 -4.63 3.57
C TYR A 43 -8.73 -4.96 4.53
N ASP A 44 -7.61 -5.47 4.04
CA ASP A 44 -6.45 -5.77 4.87
C ASP A 44 -5.87 -4.52 5.52
N VAL A 45 -5.78 -3.41 4.78
CA VAL A 45 -5.37 -2.12 5.31
C VAL A 45 -6.32 -1.64 6.41
N LEU A 46 -7.63 -1.71 6.17
CA LEU A 46 -8.65 -1.31 7.15
C LEU A 46 -8.62 -2.19 8.41
N CYS A 47 -8.52 -3.51 8.25
CA CYS A 47 -8.41 -4.46 9.36
C CYS A 47 -7.13 -4.25 10.18
N ARG A 48 -5.99 -3.95 9.53
CA ARG A 48 -4.72 -3.61 10.20
C ARG A 48 -4.84 -2.36 11.08
N TRP A 49 -5.71 -1.43 10.71
CA TRP A 49 -5.99 -0.23 11.50
C TRP A 49 -7.12 -0.39 12.52
N GLY A 50 -7.63 -1.61 12.70
CA GLY A 50 -8.58 -1.96 13.75
C GLY A 50 -10.04 -1.86 13.35
N VAL A 51 -10.36 -1.63 12.07
CA VAL A 51 -11.74 -1.75 11.59
C VAL A 51 -12.12 -3.23 11.68
N SER A 52 -13.16 -3.52 12.47
CA SER A 52 -13.59 -4.89 12.72
C SER A 52 -14.61 -5.34 11.67
N PRO A 53 -14.47 -6.54 11.09
CA PRO A 53 -15.50 -7.14 10.25
C PRO A 53 -16.85 -7.26 10.98
N PRO A 54 -18.00 -7.22 10.28
CA PRO A 54 -18.14 -7.18 8.83
C PRO A 54 -17.98 -5.76 8.25
N ILE A 55 -17.14 -5.64 7.23
CA ILE A 55 -17.00 -4.45 6.37
C ILE A 55 -17.73 -4.78 5.06
N LYS A 56 -18.48 -3.85 4.49
CA LYS A 56 -19.18 -4.04 3.21
C LYS A 56 -18.55 -3.16 2.13
N LEU A 57 -18.63 -3.60 0.87
CA LEU A 57 -18.11 -2.84 -0.27
C LEU A 57 -18.81 -1.49 -0.46
N ASP A 58 -20.11 -1.44 -0.15
CA ASP A 58 -20.92 -0.23 -0.22
C ASP A 58 -20.67 0.72 0.96
N ASP A 59 -19.85 0.33 1.95
CA ASP A 59 -19.53 1.20 3.08
C ASP A 59 -18.64 2.35 2.58
N LYS A 60 -18.97 3.56 3.01
CA LYS A 60 -18.17 4.74 2.71
C LYS A 60 -16.89 4.73 3.53
N LEU A 61 -15.74 5.03 2.92
CA LEU A 61 -14.45 5.01 3.61
C LEU A 61 -14.47 5.85 4.88
N GLY A 62 -15.01 7.07 4.82
CA GLY A 62 -15.06 7.95 5.97
C GLY A 62 -15.90 7.41 7.11
N SER A 63 -16.86 6.52 6.87
CA SER A 63 -17.66 5.91 7.95
C SER A 63 -16.87 4.89 8.77
N LEU A 64 -15.78 4.36 8.20
CA LEU A 64 -14.97 3.30 8.79
C LEU A 64 -13.71 3.83 9.48
N VAL A 65 -13.14 4.93 8.97
CA VAL A 65 -11.86 5.47 9.43
C VAL A 65 -11.92 6.97 9.71
N ASN A 66 -10.96 7.46 10.50
CA ASN A 66 -10.80 8.89 10.74
C ASN A 66 -10.09 9.59 9.55
N GLY A 67 -10.00 10.92 9.57
CA GLY A 67 -9.40 11.69 8.48
C GLY A 67 -7.91 11.39 8.22
N GLU A 68 -7.13 11.13 9.27
CA GLU A 68 -5.70 10.78 9.14
C GLU A 68 -5.54 9.42 8.45
N GLN A 69 -6.36 8.44 8.84
CA GLN A 69 -6.39 7.11 8.23
C GLN A 69 -6.89 7.15 6.79
N ALA A 70 -7.94 7.93 6.49
CA ALA A 70 -8.42 8.12 5.13
C ALA A 70 -7.34 8.72 4.22
N PHE A 71 -6.58 9.70 4.72
CA PHE A 71 -5.44 10.25 4.00
C PHE A 71 -4.34 9.20 3.78
N ALA A 72 -4.05 8.37 4.79
CA ALA A 72 -3.08 7.28 4.66
C ALA A 72 -3.48 6.23 3.61
N VAL A 73 -4.79 5.97 3.40
CA VAL A 73 -5.26 5.10 2.30
C VAL A 73 -4.87 5.72 0.96
N VAL A 74 -5.15 7.01 0.76
CA VAL A 74 -4.80 7.68 -0.51
C VAL A 74 -3.31 7.66 -0.75
N GLU A 75 -2.53 7.96 0.28
CA GLU A 75 -1.07 7.93 0.19
C GLU A 75 -0.61 6.53 -0.22
N ALA A 76 -1.16 5.46 0.39
CA ALA A 76 -0.84 4.10 0.00
C ALA A 76 -1.23 3.78 -1.46
N LEU A 77 -2.45 4.11 -1.87
CA LEU A 77 -2.97 3.85 -3.22
C LEU A 77 -2.21 4.63 -4.31
N THR A 78 -1.67 5.80 -3.98
CA THR A 78 -0.92 6.64 -4.93
C THR A 78 0.60 6.38 -4.91
N SER A 79 1.11 5.68 -3.90
CA SER A 79 2.56 5.42 -3.76
C SER A 79 2.99 4.06 -4.29
N VAL A 80 2.06 3.13 -4.52
CA VAL A 80 2.33 1.75 -4.94
C VAL A 80 1.71 1.50 -6.30
N ASP A 81 2.42 0.77 -7.16
CA ASP A 81 1.89 0.31 -8.44
C ASP A 81 0.82 -0.78 -8.22
N PRO A 82 -0.42 -0.57 -8.68
CA PRO A 82 -1.48 -1.56 -8.50
C PRO A 82 -1.14 -2.93 -9.10
N ALA A 83 -0.38 -2.98 -10.20
CA ALA A 83 0.04 -4.26 -10.81
C ALA A 83 0.91 -5.08 -9.84
N THR A 84 1.81 -4.41 -9.13
CA THR A 84 2.63 -5.04 -8.08
C THR A 84 1.76 -5.53 -6.92
N VAL A 85 0.66 -4.83 -6.62
CA VAL A 85 -0.25 -5.28 -5.56
C VAL A 85 -1.07 -6.50 -5.97
N HIS A 86 -1.60 -6.52 -7.19
CA HIS A 86 -2.23 -7.71 -7.75
C HIS A 86 -1.32 -8.93 -7.66
N ASP A 87 -0.04 -8.76 -7.96
CA ASP A 87 0.99 -9.79 -7.86
C ASP A 87 1.21 -10.38 -6.45
N PHE A 88 0.72 -9.74 -5.39
CA PHE A 88 0.74 -10.30 -4.03
C PHE A 88 -0.44 -11.23 -3.74
N TYR A 89 -1.54 -11.09 -4.47
CA TYR A 89 -2.73 -11.92 -4.35
C TYR A 89 -2.68 -13.04 -5.39
N LEU A 90 -3.42 -14.12 -5.14
CA LEU A 90 -3.67 -15.15 -6.12
C LEU A 90 -4.72 -14.69 -7.13
N ASP A 91 -4.64 -15.23 -8.35
CA ASP A 91 -5.70 -15.07 -9.34
C ASP A 91 -6.94 -15.92 -9.02
N ASP A 92 -6.75 -17.04 -8.31
CA ASP A 92 -7.82 -17.96 -7.95
C ASP A 92 -8.47 -17.56 -6.61
N THR A 93 -9.80 -17.53 -6.58
CA THR A 93 -10.61 -17.37 -5.37
C THR A 93 -10.50 -18.59 -4.44
N ILE A 94 -10.90 -18.46 -3.18
CA ILE A 94 -10.99 -19.60 -2.25
C ILE A 94 -11.85 -20.75 -2.80
N GLU A 95 -12.95 -20.43 -3.49
CA GLU A 95 -13.80 -21.45 -4.12
C GLU A 95 -13.06 -22.20 -5.23
N GLU A 96 -12.34 -21.49 -6.09
CA GLU A 96 -11.55 -22.09 -7.17
C GLU A 96 -10.37 -22.88 -6.63
N LEU A 97 -9.72 -22.41 -5.56
CA LEU A 97 -8.66 -23.13 -4.86
C LEU A 97 -9.16 -24.44 -4.25
N ALA A 98 -10.36 -24.43 -3.64
CA ALA A 98 -10.99 -25.64 -3.11
C ALA A 98 -11.18 -26.68 -4.21
N TRP A 99 -11.65 -26.24 -5.37
CA TRP A 99 -11.85 -27.09 -6.54
C TRP A 99 -10.51 -27.59 -7.11
N ALA A 100 -9.51 -26.71 -7.26
CA ALA A 100 -8.22 -27.04 -7.84
C ALA A 100 -7.40 -28.03 -6.97
N LEU A 101 -7.50 -27.90 -5.65
CA LEU A 101 -6.82 -28.79 -4.70
C LEU A 101 -7.61 -30.07 -4.38
N ASP A 102 -8.83 -30.21 -4.90
CA ASP A 102 -9.78 -31.29 -4.55
C ASP A 102 -10.02 -31.39 -3.03
N VAL A 103 -10.19 -30.23 -2.38
CA VAL A 103 -10.40 -30.10 -0.93
C VAL A 103 -11.79 -29.52 -0.66
N PRO A 104 -12.54 -30.03 0.33
CA PRO A 104 -13.81 -29.42 0.73
C PRO A 104 -13.61 -27.95 1.14
N PRO A 105 -14.45 -27.00 0.66
CA PRO A 105 -14.32 -25.59 1.05
C PRO A 105 -14.30 -25.37 2.57
N ALA A 106 -15.03 -26.19 3.32
CA ALA A 106 -15.07 -26.16 4.77
C ALA A 106 -13.69 -26.35 5.43
N ASP A 107 -12.82 -27.18 4.84
CA ASP A 107 -11.49 -27.43 5.36
C ASP A 107 -10.54 -26.25 5.09
N ILE A 108 -10.69 -25.60 3.92
CA ILE A 108 -9.98 -24.34 3.63
C ILE A 108 -10.39 -23.25 4.60
N PHE A 109 -11.71 -23.02 4.77
CA PHE A 109 -12.22 -22.05 5.75
C PHE A 109 -11.76 -22.38 7.18
N ALA A 110 -11.66 -23.66 7.54
CA ALA A 110 -11.14 -24.05 8.84
C ALA A 110 -9.66 -23.68 9.02
N VAL A 111 -8.82 -23.84 7.99
CA VAL A 111 -7.42 -23.38 8.02
C VAL A 111 -7.37 -21.86 8.13
N CYS A 112 -8.09 -21.14 7.27
CA CYS A 112 -8.14 -19.68 7.27
C CYS A 112 -8.60 -19.13 8.63
N GLY A 113 -9.63 -19.73 9.24
CA GLY A 113 -10.13 -19.36 10.56
C GLY A 113 -9.10 -19.63 11.68
N ARG A 114 -8.39 -20.77 11.65
CA ARG A 114 -7.31 -21.05 12.63
C ARG A 114 -6.16 -20.06 12.52
N ARG A 115 -5.81 -19.67 11.29
CA ARG A 115 -4.73 -18.73 10.97
C ARG A 115 -5.14 -17.26 11.12
N ARG A 116 -6.44 -16.99 11.25
CA ARG A 116 -7.05 -15.65 11.29
C ARG A 116 -6.78 -14.83 10.02
N PHE A 117 -6.88 -15.48 8.86
CA PHE A 117 -6.87 -14.77 7.58
C PHE A 117 -8.14 -13.91 7.44
N ASN A 118 -8.00 -12.76 6.80
CA ASN A 118 -9.14 -11.90 6.51
C ASN A 118 -9.82 -12.41 5.25
N LEU A 119 -11.11 -12.75 5.35
CA LEU A 119 -11.90 -13.24 4.23
C LEU A 119 -13.04 -12.26 3.91
N PRO A 120 -12.72 -11.05 3.41
CA PRO A 120 -13.69 -9.96 3.25
C PRO A 120 -14.85 -10.32 2.32
N LEU A 121 -14.59 -11.17 1.32
CA LEU A 121 -15.57 -11.62 0.33
C LEU A 121 -15.97 -13.10 0.55
N GLY A 122 -15.57 -13.70 1.68
CA GLY A 122 -15.82 -15.11 1.95
C GLY A 122 -15.15 -16.02 0.90
N ALA A 123 -15.94 -16.78 0.15
CA ALA A 123 -15.45 -17.72 -0.86
C ALA A 123 -14.82 -17.05 -2.09
N GLU A 124 -15.20 -15.80 -2.39
CA GLU A 124 -14.69 -15.01 -3.50
C GLU A 124 -13.40 -14.25 -3.13
N THR A 125 -12.88 -14.44 -1.91
CA THR A 125 -11.64 -13.78 -1.49
C THR A 125 -10.45 -14.42 -2.20
N HIS A 126 -9.59 -13.61 -2.77
CA HIS A 126 -8.26 -14.01 -3.22
C HIS A 126 -7.29 -14.00 -2.04
N LEU A 127 -6.59 -15.11 -1.81
CA LEU A 127 -5.58 -15.17 -0.76
C LEU A 127 -4.29 -14.49 -1.22
N THR A 128 -3.54 -13.92 -0.29
CA THR A 128 -2.15 -13.53 -0.59
C THR A 128 -1.28 -14.77 -0.84
N ASN A 129 -0.19 -14.61 -1.59
CA ASN A 129 0.80 -15.65 -1.78
C ASN A 129 1.32 -16.22 -0.44
N GLU A 130 1.51 -15.36 0.56
CA GLU A 130 1.95 -15.81 1.88
C GLU A 130 0.88 -16.67 2.60
N GLU A 131 -0.39 -16.26 2.55
CA GLU A 131 -1.49 -17.02 3.13
C GLU A 131 -1.69 -18.36 2.42
N TYR A 132 -1.58 -18.39 1.09
CA TYR A 132 -1.66 -19.61 0.31
C TYR A 132 -0.53 -20.59 0.65
N ARG A 133 0.70 -20.08 0.80
CA ARG A 133 1.84 -20.88 1.28
C ARG A 133 1.54 -21.54 2.63
N PHE A 134 0.93 -20.81 3.56
CA PHE A 134 0.53 -21.37 4.85
C PHE A 134 -0.62 -22.36 4.74
N LEU A 135 -1.58 -22.12 3.84
CA LEU A 135 -2.69 -23.02 3.54
C LEU A 135 -2.17 -24.39 3.07
N LEU A 136 -1.31 -24.40 2.04
CA LEU A 136 -0.72 -25.63 1.50
C LEU A 136 0.07 -26.41 2.55
N LYS A 137 0.84 -25.68 3.39
CA LYS A 137 1.60 -26.29 4.48
C LYS A 137 0.69 -26.96 5.52
N ASP A 138 -0.42 -26.34 5.88
CA ASP A 138 -1.36 -26.87 6.88
C ASP A 138 -2.19 -28.03 6.34
N LEU A 139 -2.44 -28.07 5.04
CA LEU A 139 -3.15 -29.14 4.35
C LEU A 139 -2.23 -30.30 3.92
N GLY A 140 -0.91 -30.10 3.91
CA GLY A 140 0.07 -31.14 3.56
C GLY A 140 0.36 -31.28 2.07
N PHE A 141 0.08 -30.25 1.26
CA PHE A 141 0.35 -30.22 -0.19
C PHE A 141 1.79 -29.79 -0.48
N GLU A 142 2.75 -30.68 -0.23
CA GLU A 142 4.19 -30.38 -0.33
C GLU A 142 4.65 -30.10 -1.78
N GLU A 143 4.11 -30.82 -2.76
CA GLU A 143 4.49 -30.64 -4.17
C GLU A 143 3.96 -29.32 -4.73
N GLU A 144 2.72 -28.96 -4.40
CA GLU A 144 2.10 -27.69 -4.77
C GLU A 144 2.81 -26.52 -4.09
N LEU A 145 3.21 -26.69 -2.83
CA LEU A 145 3.99 -25.70 -2.09
C LEU A 145 5.33 -25.44 -2.79
N LYS A 146 6.03 -26.51 -3.19
CA LYS A 146 7.28 -26.39 -3.93
C LYS A 146 7.07 -25.74 -5.30
N ALA A 147 6.04 -26.15 -6.03
CA ALA A 147 5.71 -25.56 -7.34
C ALA A 147 5.34 -24.08 -7.25
N MET A 148 4.72 -23.66 -6.15
CA MET A 148 4.45 -22.25 -5.85
C MET A 148 5.75 -21.49 -5.54
N GLU A 149 6.60 -22.02 -4.66
CA GLU A 149 7.90 -21.41 -4.35
C GLU A 149 8.77 -21.24 -5.59
N ASP A 150 8.83 -22.26 -6.45
CA ASP A 150 9.59 -22.22 -7.70
C ASP A 150 9.06 -21.15 -8.68
N ARG A 151 7.74 -20.88 -8.66
CA ARG A 151 7.12 -19.80 -9.44
C ARG A 151 7.53 -18.43 -8.91
N LEU A 152 7.44 -18.21 -7.59
CA LEU A 152 7.84 -16.95 -6.96
C LEU A 152 9.32 -16.63 -7.21
N HIS A 153 10.22 -17.60 -7.00
CA HIS A 153 11.66 -17.41 -7.27
C HIS A 153 11.99 -17.20 -8.75
N ARG A 154 11.10 -17.56 -9.67
CA ARG A 154 11.29 -17.25 -11.10
C ARG A 154 10.95 -15.80 -11.38
N ARG A 155 9.83 -15.30 -10.83
CA ARG A 155 9.41 -13.91 -10.96
C ARG A 155 10.45 -12.94 -10.40
N ASP A 156 10.95 -13.22 -9.19
CA ASP A 156 11.99 -12.38 -8.55
C ASP A 156 13.27 -12.25 -9.40
N ARG A 157 13.61 -13.29 -10.18
CA ARG A 157 14.75 -13.25 -11.10
C ARG A 157 14.46 -12.44 -12.35
N GLU A 158 13.27 -12.61 -12.92
CA GLU A 158 12.83 -11.85 -14.11
C GLU A 158 12.77 -10.35 -13.81
N ASP A 159 12.27 -9.97 -12.63
CA ASP A 159 12.21 -8.57 -12.19
C ASP A 159 13.61 -7.98 -11.95
N ALA A 160 14.52 -8.75 -11.34
CA ALA A 160 15.89 -8.33 -11.14
C ALA A 160 16.64 -8.12 -12.46
N ASP A 161 16.41 -8.99 -13.44
CA ASP A 161 17.00 -8.86 -14.79
C ASP A 161 16.39 -7.67 -15.54
N ALA A 162 15.08 -7.42 -15.41
CA ALA A 162 14.41 -6.27 -15.99
C ALA A 162 14.89 -4.94 -15.40
N ASP A 163 15.10 -4.87 -14.08
CA ASP A 163 15.70 -3.69 -13.42
C ASP A 163 17.15 -3.49 -13.88
N ALA A 164 17.95 -4.56 -13.95
CA ALA A 164 19.31 -4.50 -14.44
C ALA A 164 19.39 -3.98 -15.90
N ALA A 165 18.43 -4.35 -16.75
CA ALA A 165 18.33 -3.88 -18.14
C ALA A 165 17.88 -2.41 -18.26
N ARG A 166 17.14 -1.89 -17.26
CA ARG A 166 16.70 -0.48 -17.21
C ARG A 166 17.77 0.46 -16.64
N ARG A 167 18.84 -0.05 -16.03
CA ARG A 167 19.93 0.79 -15.53
C ARG A 167 20.65 1.45 -16.71
N PRO A 168 20.69 2.80 -16.77
CA PRO A 168 21.48 3.47 -17.78
C PRO A 168 22.95 3.08 -17.58
N ASP A 169 23.63 2.75 -18.68
CA ASP A 169 25.07 2.48 -18.67
C ASP A 169 25.79 3.71 -18.07
N PRO A 170 26.49 3.58 -16.93
CA PRO A 170 27.24 4.68 -16.34
C PRO A 170 28.35 5.20 -17.26
N SER A 171 28.67 4.46 -18.33
CA SER A 171 29.65 4.82 -19.36
C SER A 171 29.07 5.70 -20.48
N GLY A 172 27.74 5.89 -20.53
CA GLY A 172 27.03 6.65 -21.56
C GLY A 172 26.79 8.13 -21.23
N MET A 173 26.97 8.56 -19.98
CA MET A 173 27.03 10.00 -19.63
C MET A 173 28.42 10.54 -19.97
N PHE A 174 28.65 10.75 -21.25
CA PHE A 174 29.77 11.56 -21.73
C PHE A 174 29.68 12.96 -21.10
N MET A 175 30.60 13.28 -20.20
CA MET A 175 30.90 14.64 -19.74
C MET A 175 31.43 15.57 -20.86
N SER A 176 31.35 15.17 -22.14
CA SER A 176 31.86 15.96 -23.26
C SER A 176 30.93 17.09 -23.70
N ASP A 177 29.64 17.04 -23.35
CA ASP A 177 28.66 18.04 -23.82
C ASP A 177 28.40 19.17 -22.80
N MET A 178 29.04 19.12 -21.63
CA MET A 178 28.91 20.18 -20.60
C MET A 178 30.02 21.25 -20.67
N PHE A 179 31.03 21.10 -21.54
CA PHE A 179 32.21 21.97 -21.59
C PHE A 179 32.58 22.49 -22.99
N ASN A 180 31.65 22.48 -23.95
CA ASN A 180 31.82 23.10 -25.28
C ASN A 180 30.72 24.14 -25.57
N GLY A 181 30.36 24.94 -24.57
CA GLY A 181 29.66 26.20 -24.76
C GLY A 181 30.68 27.34 -24.68
N ASP A 182 30.89 28.02 -25.80
CA ASP A 182 31.82 29.12 -26.00
C ASP A 182 31.85 30.13 -24.82
N ILE A 183 32.93 30.11 -24.04
CA ILE A 183 33.27 31.16 -23.09
C ILE A 183 34.01 32.26 -23.86
N ASP A 184 33.30 33.00 -24.72
CA ASP A 184 33.88 34.24 -25.28
C ASP A 184 32.87 35.35 -25.66
N GLU A 185 31.56 35.18 -25.41
CA GLU A 185 30.60 36.27 -25.61
C GLU A 185 29.63 36.37 -24.43
N MET A 186 30.01 37.09 -23.36
CA MET A 186 29.04 37.75 -22.46
C MET A 186 29.67 38.77 -21.47
N PHE A 187 30.85 39.34 -21.79
CA PHE A 187 31.28 40.59 -21.17
C PHE A 187 30.67 41.78 -21.91
N ALA A 188 29.39 42.04 -21.65
CA ALA A 188 28.75 43.33 -21.92
C ALA A 188 27.40 43.36 -21.18
N ASP A 189 27.42 43.86 -19.94
CA ASP A 189 26.73 45.10 -19.59
C ASP A 189 26.48 45.15 -18.08
N ASP A 190 26.92 46.29 -17.53
CA ASP A 190 26.66 46.79 -16.19
C ASP A 190 25.16 46.77 -15.87
N GLU A 191 24.74 46.21 -14.74
CA GLU A 191 23.73 46.85 -13.88
C GLU A 191 23.95 46.48 -12.41
N GLU A 192 23.84 47.52 -11.58
CA GLU A 192 23.95 47.54 -10.13
C GLU A 192 22.99 46.56 -9.44
N TYR A 193 23.50 45.77 -8.48
CA TYR A 193 22.65 45.29 -7.39
C TYR A 193 23.38 45.35 -6.05
N SER A 194 23.05 46.39 -5.29
CA SER A 194 23.35 46.52 -3.87
C SER A 194 22.44 45.58 -3.07
N GLY A 195 22.99 44.78 -2.14
CA GLY A 195 22.15 43.99 -1.25
C GLY A 195 22.89 43.04 -0.33
N THR A 196 23.31 43.57 0.82
CA THR A 196 23.65 42.91 2.10
C THR A 196 23.45 41.39 2.24
N ALA A 197 24.54 40.70 2.60
CA ALA A 197 24.58 39.29 3.01
C ALA A 197 23.77 39.02 4.30
N PRO A 198 23.04 37.90 4.41
CA PRO A 198 22.40 37.50 5.66
C PRO A 198 23.41 36.88 6.64
N GLN A 199 23.43 37.37 7.88
CA GLN A 199 24.22 36.80 8.98
C GLN A 199 23.63 35.47 9.49
N PRO A 200 24.48 34.52 9.93
CA PRO A 200 24.03 33.26 10.54
C PRO A 200 23.52 33.49 11.98
N ARG A 201 22.28 33.09 12.25
CA ARG A 201 21.70 33.08 13.60
C ARG A 201 22.35 31.99 14.46
N ALA A 202 22.95 32.42 15.57
CA ALA A 202 23.47 31.56 16.62
C ALA A 202 22.34 30.77 17.33
N LYS A 203 22.61 29.50 17.60
CA LYS A 203 21.80 28.63 18.47
C LYS A 203 22.10 28.97 19.94
N PRO A 204 21.11 29.08 20.85
CA PRO A 204 21.39 29.02 22.27
C PRO A 204 21.42 27.56 22.75
N PHE A 205 22.55 27.20 23.35
CA PHE A 205 22.72 26.05 24.24
C PHE A 205 22.09 26.35 25.61
N PHE A 206 21.47 25.31 26.17
CA PHE A 206 20.96 25.06 27.53
C PHE A 206 21.33 26.01 28.69
N LEU A 207 20.32 26.23 29.55
CA LEU A 207 20.32 25.80 30.96
C LEU A 207 18.90 25.41 31.39
#